data_AF-A0A3N4I0K7-F1
#
_entry.id   AF-A0A3N4I0K7-F1
#
_cell.length_a   1.000
_cell.length_b   1.000
_cell.length_c   1.000
_cell.angle_alpha   90.00
_cell.angle_beta   90.00
_cell.angle_gamma   90.00
#
_symmetry.space_group_name_H-M   'P 1'
#
loop_
_entity.id
_entity.type
_entity.pdbx_description
1 polymer ?
#
loop_
_entity_poly.entity_id
_entity_poly.type
_entity_poly.pdbx_seq_one_letter_code
_entity_poly.pdbx_strand_id
1 'polypeptide(L)'
;MKFFTAVTTFFALAASSVIAAPTAQATKPSLEHTGGGSSICSAPTGSCNFYSICLEGQYQCGSSGYPLGYGKKYCDKFSANRSNFSSKGKTWVDKTMLCLQKKLVSHAKGGSTCTKIKNAAFASHSTCYVQSGLCDLSVADFKQILSTVDLADMFGGKANLIEVIQSAASCASKFLVLL
;
A
#
# COMPACT_ATOMS: atom_id res chain seq x y z
N MET A 1 82.31 6.48 0.03
CA MET A 1 82.98 7.77 -0.23
C MET A 1 81.85 8.80 -0.39
N LYS A 2 81.33 9.43 0.67
CA LYS A 2 81.82 10.56 1.49
C LYS A 2 81.92 11.90 0.72
N PHE A 3 81.10 12.87 1.19
CA PHE A 3 81.12 14.34 0.99
C PHE A 3 80.54 14.86 -0.33
N PHE A 4 79.61 15.83 -0.35
CA PHE A 4 79.67 17.14 0.32
C PHE A 4 78.39 17.63 1.01
N THR A 5 78.65 18.36 2.08
CA THR A 5 77.76 19.16 2.93
C THR A 5 77.51 20.55 2.33
N ALA A 6 76.31 21.10 2.44
CA ALA A 6 76.11 22.55 2.58
C ALA A 6 74.77 22.84 3.28
N VAL A 7 74.90 23.43 4.47
CA VAL A 7 73.86 24.03 5.31
C VAL A 7 73.75 25.50 4.91
N THR A 8 72.54 26.06 4.77
CA THR A 8 72.28 27.43 5.23
C THR A 8 70.79 27.80 5.28
N THR A 9 70.38 28.18 6.50
CA THR A 9 69.47 29.27 6.92
C THR A 9 67.96 29.22 6.65
N PHE A 10 67.25 29.18 7.78
CA PHE A 10 65.89 29.62 8.04
C PHE A 10 65.67 31.11 7.71
N PHE A 11 64.53 31.44 7.10
CA PHE A 11 63.73 32.63 7.46
C PHE A 11 62.25 32.26 7.38
N ALA A 12 61.52 32.61 8.44
CA ALA A 12 60.10 32.40 8.62
C ALA A 12 59.30 33.68 8.33
N LEU A 13 57.97 33.51 8.27
CA LEU A 13 56.88 34.49 8.25
C LEU A 13 56.65 35.22 6.92
N ALA A 14 55.43 35.50 6.46
CA ALA A 14 54.06 35.09 6.81
C ALA A 14 53.15 35.70 5.70
N ALA A 15 51.96 35.10 5.51
CA ALA A 15 50.70 35.73 5.08
C ALA A 15 50.71 36.60 3.79
N SER A 16 49.93 36.33 2.73
CA SER A 16 48.48 36.26 2.75
C SER A 16 47.94 35.89 1.36
N SER A 17 47.03 34.91 1.35
CA SER A 17 45.78 34.82 0.58
C SER A 17 45.73 35.28 -0.89
N VAL A 18 45.58 34.32 -1.80
CA VAL A 18 44.38 34.19 -2.65
C VAL A 18 44.30 32.76 -3.19
N ILE A 19 43.43 31.93 -2.60
CA ILE A 19 43.01 30.66 -3.18
C ILE A 19 41.81 30.98 -4.07
N ALA A 20 42.01 30.92 -5.39
CA ALA A 20 40.89 30.89 -6.32
C ALA A 20 40.13 29.57 -6.10
N ALA A 21 38.88 29.69 -5.65
CA ALA A 21 38.00 28.55 -5.44
C ALA A 21 37.75 27.81 -6.77
N PRO A 22 37.76 26.47 -6.80
CA PRO A 22 37.15 25.74 -7.90
C PRO A 22 35.64 26.03 -7.88
N THR A 23 35.12 26.39 -9.03
CA THR A 23 33.69 26.59 -9.29
C THR A 23 32.90 25.39 -8.78
N ALA A 24 32.12 25.60 -7.72
CA ALA A 24 31.13 24.66 -7.25
C ALA A 24 30.15 24.39 -8.38
N GLN A 25 30.30 23.23 -8.99
CA GLN A 25 29.32 22.64 -9.86
C GLN A 25 28.02 22.52 -9.06
N ALA A 26 26.96 23.18 -9.53
CA ALA A 26 25.63 23.06 -8.98
C ALA A 26 25.17 21.60 -9.12
N THR A 27 25.45 20.80 -8.10
CA THR A 27 24.78 19.53 -7.88
C THR A 27 23.32 19.84 -7.65
N LYS A 28 22.47 19.36 -8.57
CA LYS A 28 21.05 19.12 -8.31
C LYS A 28 20.92 18.54 -6.89
N PRO A 29 19.93 18.94 -6.10
CA PRO A 29 19.54 18.17 -4.93
C PRO A 29 19.14 16.78 -5.44
N SER A 30 20.07 15.84 -5.39
CA SER A 30 19.72 14.44 -5.29
C SER A 30 19.01 14.33 -3.97
N LEU A 31 17.69 14.20 -4.01
CA LEU A 31 16.89 13.79 -2.87
C LEU A 31 17.47 12.46 -2.40
N GLU A 32 18.34 12.53 -1.40
CA GLU A 32 18.71 11.38 -0.60
C GLU A 32 17.42 10.74 -0.11
N HIS A 33 17.22 9.50 -0.54
CA HIS A 33 16.15 8.64 -0.08
C HIS A 33 16.50 8.20 1.35
N THR A 34 16.35 9.10 2.31
CA THR A 34 16.40 8.77 3.73
C THR A 34 15.19 7.92 4.08
N GLY A 35 15.39 6.60 4.07
CA GLY A 35 14.88 5.62 5.05
C GLY A 35 13.57 5.90 5.77
N GLY A 36 12.51 6.25 5.04
CA GLY A 36 11.16 6.38 5.57
C GLY A 36 10.22 5.49 4.77
N GLY A 37 10.34 4.16 4.92
CA GLY A 37 9.30 3.26 4.44
C GLY A 37 7.97 3.75 5.01
N SER A 38 7.11 4.29 4.14
CA SER A 38 5.91 5.02 4.53
C SER A 38 5.16 4.25 5.62
N SER A 39 4.90 4.87 6.78
CA SER A 39 4.29 4.21 7.94
C SER A 39 3.03 3.41 7.59
N ILE A 40 2.32 3.83 6.53
CA ILE A 40 1.15 3.18 5.98
C ILE A 40 1.42 1.75 5.46
N CYS A 41 2.65 1.44 5.02
CA CYS A 41 3.05 0.09 4.58
C CYS A 41 3.13 -0.91 5.73
N SER A 42 3.58 -0.46 6.89
CA SER A 42 3.81 -1.31 8.07
C SER A 42 2.64 -1.30 9.04
N ALA A 43 1.90 -0.20 9.09
CA ALA A 43 0.77 0.03 9.99
C ALA A 43 -0.39 0.67 9.21
N PRO A 44 -1.12 -0.09 8.39
CA PRO A 44 -2.26 0.43 7.65
C PRO A 44 -3.38 0.87 8.59
N THR A 45 -4.11 1.90 8.18
CA THR A 45 -5.21 2.53 8.96
C THR A 45 -6.59 2.30 8.35
N GLY A 46 -6.68 1.59 7.22
CA GLY A 46 -7.89 1.53 6.40
C GLY A 46 -7.91 2.58 5.29
N SER A 47 -6.97 3.54 5.27
CA SER A 47 -6.87 4.55 4.22
C SER A 47 -6.60 3.95 2.84
N CYS A 48 -7.30 4.42 1.81
CA CYS A 48 -7.09 3.97 0.42
C CYS A 48 -5.71 4.34 -0.15
N ASN A 49 -5.01 5.28 0.49
CA ASN A 49 -3.62 5.60 0.15
C ASN A 49 -2.66 4.42 0.36
N PHE A 50 -3.05 3.39 1.15
CA PHE A 50 -2.27 2.16 1.25
C PHE A 50 -1.99 1.56 -0.14
N TYR A 51 -2.99 1.59 -1.03
CA TYR A 51 -2.83 0.99 -2.34
C TYR A 51 -1.94 1.82 -3.27
N SER A 52 -2.14 3.13 -3.35
CA SER A 52 -1.40 4.01 -4.27
C SER A 52 -0.01 4.42 -3.77
N ILE A 53 0.13 4.70 -2.47
CA ILE A 53 1.41 5.16 -1.91
C ILE A 53 2.30 3.98 -1.54
N CYS A 54 1.74 2.95 -0.89
CA CYS A 54 2.54 1.81 -0.46
C CYS A 54 2.73 0.77 -1.57
N LEU A 55 1.66 0.04 -1.93
CA LEU A 55 1.81 -1.10 -2.83
C LEU A 55 2.21 -0.67 -4.23
N GLU A 56 1.54 0.32 -4.81
CA GLU A 56 1.90 0.82 -6.13
C GLU A 56 3.24 1.55 -6.11
N GLY A 57 3.51 2.35 -5.08
CA GLY A 57 4.78 3.05 -4.90
C GLY A 57 5.99 2.12 -4.83
N GLN A 58 5.81 0.87 -4.35
CA GLN A 58 6.89 -0.12 -4.31
C GLN A 58 6.97 -1.01 -5.54
N TYR A 59 5.85 -1.41 -6.12
CA TYR A 59 5.80 -2.49 -7.11
C TYR A 59 5.41 -2.04 -8.53
N GLN A 60 4.89 -0.82 -8.68
CA GLN A 60 4.47 -0.23 -9.96
C GLN A 60 3.67 -1.21 -10.84
N CYS A 61 2.63 -1.81 -10.27
CA CYS A 61 1.83 -2.83 -10.95
C CYS A 61 0.94 -2.27 -12.07
N GLY A 62 0.82 -0.95 -12.17
CA GLY A 62 0.08 -0.25 -13.21
C GLY A 62 -1.42 -0.22 -12.96
N SER A 63 -2.13 0.46 -13.86
CA SER A 63 -3.58 0.70 -13.76
C SER A 63 -4.43 -0.57 -13.79
N SER A 64 -3.95 -1.64 -14.43
CA SER A 64 -4.59 -2.96 -14.43
C SER A 64 -4.12 -3.87 -13.29
N GLY A 65 -3.09 -3.47 -12.54
CA GLY A 65 -2.57 -4.18 -11.39
C GLY A 65 -3.54 -4.12 -10.21
N TYR A 66 -3.41 -5.09 -9.28
CA TYR A 66 -4.29 -5.16 -8.12
C TYR A 66 -4.32 -3.85 -7.29
N PRO A 67 -3.18 -3.20 -6.96
CA PRO A 67 -3.20 -1.99 -6.13
C PRO A 67 -4.13 -0.91 -6.67
N LEU A 68 -3.96 -0.49 -7.93
CA LEU A 68 -4.76 0.59 -8.50
C LEU A 68 -6.08 0.09 -9.09
N GLY A 69 -6.03 -0.97 -9.91
CA GLY A 69 -7.16 -1.44 -10.70
C GLY A 69 -8.25 -2.15 -9.91
N TYR A 70 -7.95 -2.58 -8.67
CA TYR A 70 -8.92 -3.27 -7.82
C TYR A 70 -8.96 -2.71 -6.40
N GLY A 71 -7.84 -2.80 -5.66
CA GLY A 71 -7.76 -2.42 -4.25
C GLY A 71 -8.16 -0.97 -4.02
N LYS A 72 -7.49 -0.03 -4.69
CA LYS A 72 -7.80 1.41 -4.59
C LYS A 72 -9.20 1.72 -5.13
N LYS A 73 -9.52 1.22 -6.33
CA LYS A 73 -10.83 1.39 -6.99
C LYS A 73 -11.98 1.10 -6.02
N TYR A 74 -11.99 -0.09 -5.40
CA TYR A 74 -13.08 -0.47 -4.50
C TYR A 74 -12.99 0.19 -3.13
N CYS A 75 -11.78 0.40 -2.60
CA CYS A 75 -11.60 1.17 -1.38
C CYS A 75 -12.23 2.58 -1.49
N ASP A 76 -11.98 3.28 -2.60
CA ASP A 76 -12.55 4.61 -2.84
C ASP A 76 -14.08 4.55 -2.99
N LYS A 77 -14.61 3.56 -3.73
CA LYS A 77 -16.06 3.37 -3.89
C LYS A 77 -16.76 3.10 -2.54
N PHE A 78 -16.21 2.23 -1.71
CA PHE A 78 -16.75 1.96 -0.37
C PHE A 78 -16.64 3.18 0.55
N SER A 79 -15.55 3.95 0.45
CA SER A 79 -15.39 5.20 1.20
C SER A 79 -16.45 6.24 0.80
N ALA A 80 -16.69 6.40 -0.50
CA ALA A 80 -17.69 7.33 -1.03
C ALA A 80 -19.12 6.93 -0.66
N ASN A 81 -19.44 5.63 -0.68
CA ASN A 81 -20.76 5.12 -0.36
C ASN A 81 -20.97 4.86 1.14
N ARG A 82 -19.97 5.12 1.99
CA ARG A 82 -20.00 4.75 3.41
C ARG A 82 -21.20 5.34 4.15
N SER A 83 -21.65 6.54 3.78
CA SER A 83 -22.82 7.20 4.39
C SER A 83 -24.14 6.42 4.19
N ASN A 84 -24.25 5.66 3.09
CA ASN A 84 -25.45 4.91 2.69
C ASN A 84 -25.65 3.62 3.49
N PHE A 85 -24.63 3.18 4.23
CA PHE A 85 -24.71 2.02 5.11
C PHE A 85 -25.36 2.36 6.46
N SER A 86 -25.96 1.36 7.09
CA SER A 86 -26.34 1.41 8.50
C SER A 86 -25.12 1.64 9.40
N SER A 87 -25.31 1.94 10.68
CA SER A 87 -24.20 2.03 11.64
C SER A 87 -23.36 0.73 11.70
N LYS A 88 -24.01 -0.42 11.52
CA LYS A 88 -23.35 -1.73 11.48
C LYS A 88 -22.60 -1.94 10.16
N GLY A 89 -23.22 -1.57 9.03
CA GLY A 89 -22.58 -1.60 7.72
C GLY A 89 -21.34 -0.69 7.65
N LYS A 90 -21.42 0.52 8.21
CA LYS A 90 -20.26 1.45 8.35
C LYS A 90 -19.11 0.81 9.10
N THR A 91 -19.42 0.14 10.22
CA THR A 91 -18.43 -0.60 11.01
C THR A 91 -17.83 -1.75 10.22
N TRP A 92 -18.63 -2.48 9.45
CA TRP A 92 -18.17 -3.56 8.58
C TRP A 92 -17.23 -3.04 7.48
N VAL A 93 -17.55 -1.91 6.84
CA VAL A 93 -16.70 -1.27 5.82
C VAL A 93 -15.32 -0.96 6.41
N ASP A 94 -15.27 -0.26 7.55
CA ASP A 94 -14.00 0.15 8.17
C ASP A 94 -13.15 -1.06 8.57
N LYS A 95 -13.76 -2.06 9.22
CA LYS A 95 -13.07 -3.29 9.64
C LYS A 95 -12.56 -4.08 8.44
N THR A 96 -13.36 -4.20 7.38
CA THR A 96 -12.99 -4.89 6.15
C THR A 96 -11.80 -4.23 5.49
N MET A 97 -11.86 -2.92 5.27
CA MET A 97 -10.78 -2.15 4.64
C MET A 97 -9.47 -2.30 5.43
N LEU A 98 -9.52 -2.15 6.75
CA LEU A 98 -8.35 -2.33 7.60
C LEU A 98 -7.81 -3.76 7.56
N CYS A 99 -8.68 -4.77 7.62
CA CYS A 99 -8.30 -6.17 7.58
C CYS A 99 -7.56 -6.52 6.28
N LEU A 100 -8.13 -6.14 5.13
CA LEU A 100 -7.55 -6.40 3.81
C LEU A 100 -6.14 -5.81 3.69
N GLN A 101 -5.95 -4.58 4.16
CA GLN A 101 -4.64 -3.93 4.14
C GLN A 101 -3.64 -4.63 5.06
N LYS A 102 -4.05 -5.01 6.28
CA LYS A 102 -3.21 -5.76 7.22
C LYS A 102 -2.72 -7.08 6.64
N LYS A 103 -3.55 -7.78 5.87
CA LYS A 103 -3.18 -9.05 5.19
C LYS A 103 -2.11 -8.87 4.12
N LEU A 104 -1.86 -7.64 3.66
CA LEU A 104 -0.86 -7.30 2.66
C LEU A 104 0.42 -6.67 3.24
N VAL A 105 0.50 -6.45 4.56
CA VAL A 105 1.68 -5.82 5.20
C VAL A 105 2.95 -6.61 4.96
N SER A 106 2.92 -7.95 5.00
CA SER A 106 4.10 -8.77 4.69
C SER A 106 4.55 -8.61 3.23
N HIS A 107 3.60 -8.40 2.32
CA HIS A 107 3.86 -8.14 0.91
C HIS A 107 4.34 -6.71 0.65
N ALA A 108 4.11 -5.77 1.57
CA ALA A 108 4.58 -4.38 1.49
C ALA A 108 6.01 -4.17 2.04
N LYS A 109 6.67 -5.23 2.53
CA LYS A 109 8.02 -5.17 3.11
C LYS A 109 9.14 -5.54 2.11
N GLY A 110 8.80 -5.76 0.83
CA GLY A 110 9.76 -6.19 -0.19
C GLY A 110 9.63 -7.68 -0.57
N GLY A 111 10.26 -8.09 -1.68
CA GLY A 111 10.30 -9.49 -2.14
C GLY A 111 9.02 -10.05 -2.76
N SER A 112 8.01 -9.20 -2.99
CA SER A 112 6.76 -9.57 -3.66
C SER A 112 6.79 -9.33 -5.17
N THR A 113 5.75 -9.79 -5.85
CA THR A 113 5.44 -9.47 -7.24
C THR A 113 3.99 -9.05 -7.35
N CYS A 114 3.61 -8.34 -8.41
CA CYS A 114 2.21 -7.95 -8.65
C CYS A 114 1.25 -9.14 -8.63
N THR A 115 1.66 -10.28 -9.19
CA THR A 115 0.89 -11.54 -9.14
C THR A 115 0.75 -12.07 -7.70
N LYS A 116 1.83 -12.08 -6.92
CA LYS A 116 1.79 -12.52 -5.51
C LYS A 116 0.88 -11.61 -4.66
N ILE A 117 0.97 -10.29 -4.86
CA ILE A 117 0.11 -9.31 -4.19
C ILE A 117 -1.36 -9.55 -4.55
N LYS A 118 -1.66 -9.68 -5.85
CA LYS A 118 -3.02 -9.96 -6.33
C LYS A 118 -3.60 -11.23 -5.69
N ASN A 119 -2.83 -12.32 -5.71
CA ASN A 119 -3.28 -13.60 -5.17
C ASN A 119 -3.50 -13.54 -3.65
N ALA A 120 -2.55 -12.95 -2.91
CA ALA A 120 -2.67 -12.78 -1.46
C ALA A 120 -3.85 -11.89 -1.09
N ALA A 121 -4.09 -10.84 -1.87
CA ALA A 121 -5.21 -9.96 -1.65
C ALA A 121 -6.53 -10.72 -1.82
N PHE A 122 -6.79 -11.35 -2.96
CA PHE A 122 -8.03 -12.11 -3.19
C PHE A 122 -8.24 -13.24 -2.19
N ALA A 123 -7.17 -13.97 -1.83
CA ALA A 123 -7.26 -15.03 -0.81
C ALA A 123 -7.68 -14.51 0.58
N SER A 124 -7.50 -13.22 0.85
CA SER A 124 -7.86 -12.63 2.14
C SER A 124 -9.32 -12.16 2.26
N HIS A 125 -10.04 -11.98 1.13
CA HIS A 125 -11.32 -11.26 1.13
C HIS A 125 -12.39 -11.96 1.96
N SER A 126 -12.67 -13.24 1.67
CA SER A 126 -13.68 -14.04 2.40
C SER A 126 -13.45 -14.00 3.91
N THR A 127 -12.21 -14.21 4.36
CA THR A 127 -11.88 -14.17 5.80
C THR A 127 -12.11 -12.77 6.37
N CYS A 128 -11.65 -11.72 5.70
CA CYS A 128 -11.84 -10.35 6.18
C CYS A 128 -13.30 -9.92 6.21
N TYR A 129 -14.13 -10.37 5.26
CA TYR A 129 -15.55 -10.08 5.25
C TYR A 129 -16.28 -10.71 6.42
N VAL A 130 -16.08 -12.02 6.63
CA VAL A 130 -16.73 -12.77 7.71
C VAL A 130 -16.28 -12.23 9.06
N GLN A 131 -14.97 -12.05 9.29
CA GLN A 131 -14.44 -11.52 10.55
C GLN A 131 -14.87 -10.07 10.83
N SER A 132 -15.19 -9.30 9.80
CA SER A 132 -15.70 -7.93 9.96
C SER A 132 -17.21 -7.89 10.27
N GLY A 133 -17.89 -9.03 10.25
CA GLY A 133 -19.31 -9.17 10.59
C GLY A 133 -20.27 -9.21 9.40
N LEU A 134 -19.81 -9.66 8.22
CA LEU A 134 -20.65 -9.74 7.00
C LEU A 134 -21.96 -10.49 7.27
N CYS A 135 -21.90 -11.62 7.98
CA CYS A 135 -23.07 -12.46 8.25
C CYS A 135 -24.11 -11.79 9.15
N ASP A 136 -23.75 -10.71 9.86
CA ASP A 136 -24.66 -10.03 10.76
C ASP A 136 -25.24 -8.74 10.17
N LEU A 137 -24.94 -8.43 8.90
CA LEU A 137 -25.47 -7.27 8.20
C LEU A 137 -26.95 -7.41 7.85
N SER A 138 -27.60 -6.26 7.67
CA SER A 138 -28.99 -6.20 7.20
C SER A 138 -29.06 -6.46 5.70
N VAL A 139 -30.26 -6.82 5.20
CA VAL A 139 -30.52 -6.94 3.76
C VAL A 139 -30.20 -5.64 3.00
N ALA A 140 -30.49 -4.49 3.61
CA ALA A 140 -30.20 -3.19 3.02
C ALA A 140 -28.68 -2.95 2.87
N ASP A 141 -27.89 -3.30 3.89
CA ASP A 141 -26.43 -3.21 3.81
C ASP A 141 -25.87 -4.16 2.74
N PHE A 142 -26.40 -5.39 2.62
CA PHE A 142 -26.01 -6.32 1.55
C PHE A 142 -26.31 -5.76 0.16
N LYS A 143 -27.50 -5.16 -0.04
CA LYS A 143 -27.82 -4.47 -1.31
C LYS A 143 -26.85 -3.31 -1.58
N GLN A 144 -26.46 -2.56 -0.55
CA GLN A 144 -25.47 -1.50 -0.70
C GLN A 144 -24.08 -2.04 -1.09
N ILE A 145 -23.64 -3.17 -0.53
CA ILE A 145 -22.41 -3.87 -0.96
C ILE A 145 -22.51 -4.19 -2.46
N LEU A 146 -23.57 -4.89 -2.88
CA LEU A 146 -23.76 -5.30 -4.28
C LEU A 146 -23.83 -4.12 -5.25
N SER A 147 -24.40 -2.98 -4.83
CA SER A 147 -24.44 -1.76 -5.66
C SER A 147 -23.10 -1.02 -5.73
N THR A 148 -22.18 -1.28 -4.79
CA THR A 148 -20.87 -0.62 -4.73
C THR A 148 -19.84 -1.35 -5.60
N VAL A 149 -19.99 -2.66 -5.77
CA VAL A 149 -19.08 -3.51 -6.55
C VAL A 149 -19.60 -3.75 -7.97
N ASP A 150 -18.70 -3.81 -8.96
CA ASP A 150 -19.12 -4.13 -10.32
C ASP A 150 -19.29 -5.66 -10.41
N LEU A 151 -20.49 -6.15 -10.72
CA LEU A 151 -20.75 -7.60 -10.79
C LEU A 151 -19.84 -8.32 -11.78
N ALA A 152 -19.48 -7.67 -12.90
CA ALA A 152 -18.50 -8.21 -13.85
C ALA A 152 -17.13 -8.47 -13.21
N ASP A 153 -16.71 -7.63 -12.26
CA ASP A 153 -15.47 -7.83 -11.52
C ASP A 153 -15.61 -8.94 -10.48
N MET A 154 -16.79 -9.15 -9.88
CA MET A 154 -17.02 -10.27 -8.94
C MET A 154 -16.95 -11.64 -9.63
N PHE A 155 -17.40 -11.73 -10.89
CA PHE A 155 -17.48 -12.98 -11.65
C PHE A 155 -16.38 -13.13 -12.73
N GLY A 156 -15.54 -12.11 -12.93
CA GLY A 156 -14.52 -12.04 -13.99
C GLY A 156 -13.30 -12.96 -13.82
N GLY A 157 -13.30 -13.89 -12.86
CA GLY A 157 -12.21 -14.84 -12.68
C GLY A 157 -12.41 -15.82 -11.52
N LYS A 158 -11.64 -16.92 -11.54
CA LYS A 158 -11.73 -17.99 -10.52
C LYS A 158 -11.50 -17.49 -9.09
N ALA A 159 -10.59 -16.53 -8.89
CA ALA A 159 -10.26 -16.00 -7.56
C ALA A 159 -11.43 -15.20 -6.94
N ASN A 160 -12.13 -14.41 -7.75
CA ASN A 160 -13.23 -13.54 -7.30
C ASN A 160 -14.49 -14.38 -7.05
N LEU A 161 -14.70 -15.44 -7.85
CA LEU A 161 -15.77 -16.41 -7.62
C LEU A 161 -15.59 -17.19 -6.30
N ILE A 162 -14.35 -17.52 -5.92
CA ILE A 162 -14.06 -18.21 -4.64
C ILE A 162 -14.45 -17.34 -3.44
N GLU A 163 -14.15 -16.04 -3.49
CA GLU A 163 -14.51 -15.08 -2.44
C GLU A 163 -16.03 -15.05 -2.19
N VAL A 164 -16.82 -14.99 -3.27
CA VAL A 164 -18.28 -15.02 -3.21
C VAL A 164 -18.78 -16.33 -2.60
N ILE A 165 -18.29 -17.48 -3.09
CA ILE A 165 -18.71 -18.82 -2.62
C ILE A 165 -18.38 -19.02 -1.14
N GLN A 166 -17.17 -18.66 -0.70
CA GLN A 166 -16.75 -18.87 0.69
C GLN A 166 -17.50 -17.96 1.66
N SER A 167 -17.75 -16.71 1.27
CA SER A 167 -18.56 -15.78 2.05
C SER A 167 -20.00 -16.27 2.17
N ALA A 168 -20.58 -16.77 1.05
CA ALA A 168 -21.92 -17.33 1.03
C ALA A 168 -22.05 -18.60 1.88
N ALA A 169 -21.09 -19.53 1.78
CA ALA A 169 -21.05 -20.74 2.60
C ALA A 169 -20.93 -20.41 4.09
N SER A 170 -20.10 -19.43 4.45
CA SER A 170 -19.90 -19.01 5.84
C SER A 170 -21.10 -18.27 6.43
N CYS A 171 -21.98 -17.72 5.58
CA CYS A 171 -23.21 -17.03 5.99
C CYS A 171 -24.49 -17.74 5.51
N ALA A 172 -24.45 -19.05 5.24
CA ALA A 172 -25.52 -19.80 4.55
C ALA A 172 -26.91 -19.65 5.21
N SER A 173 -26.98 -19.56 6.54
CA SER A 173 -28.24 -19.35 7.28
C SER A 173 -28.94 -18.02 6.97
N LYS A 174 -28.21 -17.01 6.49
CA LYS A 174 -28.74 -15.70 6.09
C LYS A 174 -29.09 -15.63 4.62
N PHE A 175 -28.26 -16.24 3.75
CA PHE A 175 -28.51 -16.23 2.30
C PHE A 175 -29.78 -16.99 1.91
N LEU A 176 -30.19 -18.00 2.69
CA LEU A 176 -31.49 -18.69 2.51
C LEU A 176 -32.71 -17.80 2.80
N VAL A 177 -32.57 -16.69 3.54
CA VAL A 177 -33.68 -15.75 3.87
C VAL A 177 -33.79 -14.62 2.83
N LEU A 178 -32.81 -14.51 1.93
CA LEU A 178 -32.76 -13.54 0.84
C LEU A 178 -33.31 -14.10 -0.49
N LEU A 179 -33.60 -15.41 -0.54
CA LEU A 179 -34.26 -16.14 -1.63
C LEU A 179 -35.72 -16.37 -1.28
#